data_AF-A0A3R6N6I3-F1
#
_entry.id   AF-A0A3R6N6I3-F1
#
_cell.length_a   1.000
_cell.length_b   1.000
_cell.length_c   1.000
_cell.angle_alpha   90.00
_cell.angle_beta   90.00
_cell.angle_gamma   90.00
#
_symmetry.space_group_name_H-M   'P 1'
#
loop_
_entity.id
_entity.type
_entity.pdbx_description
1 polymer ?
#
loop_
_entity_poly.entity_id
_entity_poly.type
_entity_poly.pdbx_seq_one_letter_code
_entity_poly.pdbx_strand_id
1 'polypeptide(L)'
;MRKYKHYILQHEVMTPAEVGEALGVSRQQVSNLVSRGKLPVAKSVPGCTLFLRDDVEEYLIKRKKVNVISPKDIFEGPTHKCVDYVRMLPTPNSIGAVFLFFNPEDAINSGFYTTHEVAKKDVLSKIKAPQCVLKYDDLTEVWIQGITCGYSGTRPNGAYDMLTEILGVAPDEAEAVYTHKKLRYIRDFSGWICSADDGLYPSEREKIDQIPLGDQAAYYLFNGSITVLRDHVQVRWLYDDAAQFVKSQLSFVGTPSSVTLMDRETCYRTGHFIASTAGDKIYPVIIKGVSGREVWLDIDVKESIALKDQQTVMDLLAQFDIRFPENEVEKLPAFLAQFFKKPVYLKKFNRQKSMRNGGVSI
;
A
#
# COMPACT_ATOMS: atom_id res chain seq x y z
N MET A 1 -20.08 1.99 -36.05
CA MET A 1 -20.73 0.97 -35.18
C MET A 1 -19.85 -0.23 -34.81
N ARG A 2 -19.24 -0.97 -35.75
CA ARG A 2 -18.49 -2.21 -35.43
C ARG A 2 -17.30 -2.01 -34.47
N LYS A 3 -16.53 -0.92 -34.64
CA LYS A 3 -15.44 -0.52 -33.75
C LYS A 3 -15.89 -0.22 -32.32
N TYR A 4 -17.04 0.44 -32.17
CA TYR A 4 -17.63 0.78 -30.87
C TYR A 4 -18.10 -0.47 -30.11
N LYS A 5 -18.68 -1.46 -30.81
CA LYS A 5 -19.05 -2.75 -30.21
C LYS A 5 -17.83 -3.55 -29.73
N HIS A 6 -16.73 -3.53 -30.47
CA HIS A 6 -15.47 -4.15 -30.02
C HIS A 6 -14.89 -3.45 -28.80
N TYR A 7 -14.93 -2.11 -28.76
CA TYR A 7 -14.50 -1.33 -27.60
C TYR A 7 -15.27 -1.73 -26.33
N ILE A 8 -16.61 -1.78 -26.40
CA ILE A 8 -17.44 -2.21 -25.27
C ILE A 8 -17.09 -3.64 -24.83
N LEU A 9 -16.94 -4.58 -25.76
CA LEU A 9 -16.61 -5.97 -25.42
C LEU A 9 -15.23 -6.14 -24.77
N GLN A 10 -14.26 -5.28 -25.11
CA GLN A 10 -12.89 -5.36 -24.58
C GLN A 10 -12.72 -4.62 -23.25
N HIS A 11 -13.51 -3.57 -23.02
CA HIS A 11 -13.32 -2.69 -21.87
C HIS A 11 -14.43 -2.79 -20.84
N GLU A 12 -15.68 -3.03 -21.23
CA GLU A 12 -16.84 -2.99 -20.32
C GLU A 12 -17.31 -4.38 -19.88
N VAL A 13 -16.78 -5.44 -20.48
CA VAL A 13 -17.16 -6.82 -20.20
C VAL A 13 -15.96 -7.60 -19.68
N MET A 14 -16.19 -8.41 -18.64
CA MET A 14 -15.17 -9.23 -18.00
C MET A 14 -15.58 -10.70 -18.02
N THR A 15 -14.60 -11.56 -18.23
CA THR A 15 -14.68 -13.01 -18.07
C THR A 15 -14.53 -13.42 -16.60
N PRO A 16 -14.89 -14.66 -16.21
CA PRO A 16 -14.73 -15.11 -14.83
C PRO A 16 -13.26 -15.10 -14.37
N ALA A 17 -12.32 -15.23 -15.30
CA ALA A 17 -10.88 -15.14 -15.02
C ALA A 17 -10.48 -13.71 -14.64
N GLU A 18 -10.89 -12.72 -15.45
CA GLU A 18 -10.59 -11.30 -15.21
C GLU A 18 -11.29 -10.79 -13.94
N VAL A 19 -12.51 -11.26 -13.67
CA VAL A 19 -13.20 -10.97 -12.40
C VAL A 19 -12.46 -11.62 -11.23
N GLY A 20 -12.02 -12.87 -11.38
CA GLY A 20 -11.22 -13.57 -10.37
C GLY A 20 -9.94 -12.81 -10.03
N GLU A 21 -9.23 -12.33 -11.05
CA GLU A 21 -8.04 -11.52 -10.89
C GLU A 21 -8.33 -10.19 -10.20
N ALA A 22 -9.35 -9.45 -10.66
CA ALA A 22 -9.74 -8.17 -10.08
C ALA A 22 -10.18 -8.26 -8.61
N LEU A 23 -10.83 -9.36 -8.22
CA LEU A 23 -11.29 -9.61 -6.85
C LEU A 23 -10.25 -10.37 -5.99
N GLY A 24 -9.15 -10.85 -6.59
CA GLY A 24 -8.16 -11.71 -5.95
C GLY A 24 -8.76 -13.02 -5.44
N VAL A 25 -9.51 -13.73 -6.30
CA VAL A 25 -10.29 -14.95 -6.01
C VAL A 25 -10.20 -15.93 -7.18
N SER A 26 -10.43 -17.22 -6.93
CA SER A 26 -10.49 -18.23 -8.00
C SER A 26 -11.75 -18.10 -8.86
N ARG A 27 -11.75 -18.71 -10.05
CA ARG A 27 -12.97 -18.78 -10.90
C ARG A 27 -14.13 -19.48 -10.18
N GLN A 28 -13.82 -20.48 -9.35
CA GLN A 28 -14.81 -21.17 -8.53
C GLN A 28 -15.44 -20.22 -7.51
N GLN A 29 -14.64 -19.38 -6.85
CA GLN A 29 -15.12 -18.35 -5.93
C GLN A 29 -16.01 -17.31 -6.65
N VAL A 30 -15.67 -16.91 -7.86
CA VAL A 30 -16.55 -16.07 -8.69
C VAL A 30 -17.89 -16.78 -8.94
N SER A 31 -17.88 -18.07 -9.28
CA SER A 31 -19.11 -18.87 -9.45
C SER A 31 -19.94 -18.93 -8.17
N ASN A 32 -19.31 -19.02 -7.00
CA ASN A 32 -20.00 -19.01 -5.71
C ASN A 32 -20.64 -17.64 -5.40
N LEU A 33 -20.01 -16.54 -5.79
CA LEU A 33 -20.60 -15.20 -5.64
C LEU A 33 -21.85 -15.04 -6.49
N VAL A 34 -21.82 -15.58 -7.70
CA VAL A 34 -22.98 -15.61 -8.60
C VAL A 34 -24.10 -16.45 -8.01
N SER A 35 -23.81 -17.67 -7.55
CA SER A 35 -24.83 -18.55 -7.00
C SER A 35 -25.48 -18.00 -5.72
N ARG A 36 -24.72 -17.21 -4.94
CA ARG A 36 -25.20 -16.50 -3.75
C ARG A 36 -25.86 -15.15 -4.06
N GLY A 37 -25.97 -14.75 -5.33
CA GLY A 37 -26.57 -13.49 -5.76
C GLY A 37 -25.78 -12.25 -5.34
N LYS A 38 -24.50 -12.39 -4.95
CA LYS A 38 -23.64 -11.28 -4.52
C LYS A 38 -23.00 -10.53 -5.68
N LEU A 39 -22.83 -11.20 -6.83
CA LEU A 39 -22.29 -10.60 -8.05
C LEU A 39 -23.27 -10.85 -9.20
N PRO A 40 -23.81 -9.80 -9.85
CA PRO A 40 -24.75 -9.95 -10.94
C PRO A 40 -24.04 -10.47 -12.19
N VAL A 41 -24.75 -11.30 -12.97
CA VAL A 41 -24.27 -11.84 -14.24
C VAL A 41 -24.89 -11.06 -15.37
N ALA A 42 -24.06 -10.51 -16.25
CA ALA A 42 -24.52 -9.79 -17.43
C ALA A 42 -25.10 -10.74 -18.48
N LYS A 43 -24.45 -11.89 -18.68
CA LYS A 43 -24.90 -12.93 -19.59
C LYS A 43 -24.31 -14.28 -19.21
N SER A 44 -25.12 -15.33 -19.23
CA SER A 44 -24.66 -16.72 -19.07
C SER A 44 -25.17 -17.57 -20.23
N VAL A 45 -24.25 -18.29 -20.87
CA VAL A 45 -24.52 -19.34 -21.86
C VAL A 45 -23.66 -20.56 -21.50
N PRO A 46 -24.00 -21.77 -21.99
CA PRO A 46 -23.18 -22.95 -21.72
C PRO A 46 -21.71 -22.71 -22.07
N GLY A 47 -20.83 -22.82 -21.08
CA GLY A 47 -19.38 -22.61 -21.23
C GLY A 47 -18.89 -21.15 -21.21
N CYS A 48 -19.77 -20.14 -21.08
CA CYS A 48 -19.37 -18.74 -21.01
C CYS A 48 -20.29 -17.90 -20.12
N THR A 49 -19.70 -17.33 -19.06
CA THR A 49 -20.36 -16.36 -18.18
C THR A 49 -19.63 -15.03 -18.28
N LEU A 50 -20.37 -13.95 -18.45
CA LEU A 50 -19.84 -12.60 -18.62
C LEU A 50 -20.40 -11.66 -17.55
N PHE A 51 -19.56 -10.73 -17.13
CA PHE A 51 -19.83 -9.72 -16.11
C PHE A 51 -19.65 -8.33 -16.71
N LEU A 52 -20.43 -7.35 -16.28
CA LEU A 52 -20.13 -5.95 -16.58
C LEU A 52 -19.03 -5.48 -15.63
N ARG A 53 -18.06 -4.73 -16.16
CA ARG A 53 -17.00 -4.12 -15.35
C ARG A 53 -17.58 -3.22 -14.27
N ASP A 54 -18.55 -2.39 -14.63
CA ASP A 54 -19.26 -1.50 -13.69
C ASP A 54 -19.85 -2.25 -12.50
N ASP A 55 -20.43 -3.44 -12.69
CA ASP A 55 -21.01 -4.23 -11.59
C ASP A 55 -19.92 -4.78 -10.65
N VAL A 56 -18.78 -5.19 -11.22
CA VAL A 56 -17.63 -5.68 -10.45
C VAL A 56 -16.98 -4.52 -9.68
N GLU A 57 -16.86 -3.36 -10.30
CA GLU A 57 -16.37 -2.14 -9.68
C GLU A 57 -17.34 -1.63 -8.60
N GLU A 58 -18.64 -1.65 -8.85
CA GLU A 58 -19.65 -1.28 -7.86
C GLU A 58 -19.65 -2.25 -6.68
N TYR A 59 -19.43 -3.55 -6.93
CA TYR A 59 -19.23 -4.54 -5.87
C TYR A 59 -17.97 -4.24 -5.04
N LEU A 60 -16.86 -3.89 -5.68
CA LEU A 60 -15.63 -3.44 -5.01
C LEU A 60 -15.84 -2.14 -4.22
N ILE A 61 -16.59 -1.20 -4.78
CA ILE A 61 -16.93 0.09 -4.17
C ILE A 61 -17.86 -0.13 -2.99
N LYS A 62 -18.91 -0.96 -3.10
CA LYS A 62 -19.81 -1.32 -1.99
C LYS A 62 -19.05 -1.99 -0.85
N ARG A 63 -18.05 -2.80 -1.18
CA ARG A 63 -17.10 -3.37 -0.20
C ARG A 63 -16.22 -2.30 0.47
N LYS A 64 -15.87 -1.22 -0.24
CA LYS A 64 -15.08 -0.08 0.27
C LYS A 64 -15.93 1.03 0.94
N LYS A 65 -17.23 1.13 0.64
CA LYS A 65 -18.15 2.24 0.98
C LYS A 65 -18.73 2.17 2.40
N VAL A 66 -18.01 1.59 3.35
CA VAL A 66 -18.29 1.93 4.74
C VAL A 66 -17.44 3.16 5.02
N ASN A 67 -18.05 4.35 5.13
CA ASN A 67 -17.40 5.62 5.54
C ASN A 67 -16.82 5.57 6.97
N VAL A 68 -16.70 4.36 7.52
CA VAL A 68 -16.24 3.96 8.82
C VAL A 68 -15.49 2.67 8.55
N ILE A 69 -14.16 2.71 8.46
CA ILE A 69 -13.38 1.47 8.43
C ILE A 69 -13.39 0.94 9.85
N SER A 70 -14.28 -0.02 10.10
CA SER A 70 -14.29 -0.75 11.37
C SER A 70 -13.06 -1.67 11.42
N PRO A 71 -12.33 -1.68 12.54
CA PRO A 71 -11.22 -2.59 12.73
C PRO A 71 -11.62 -4.02 12.46
N LYS A 72 -10.87 -4.69 11.59
CA LYS A 72 -10.88 -6.14 11.49
C LYS A 72 -10.00 -6.72 12.59
N ASP A 73 -10.45 -7.83 13.15
CA ASP A 73 -9.65 -8.60 14.09
C ASP A 73 -8.50 -9.30 13.34
N ILE A 74 -7.31 -9.17 13.90
CA ILE A 74 -6.12 -9.90 13.47
C ILE A 74 -5.76 -10.79 14.66
N PHE A 75 -5.70 -12.10 14.44
CA PHE A 75 -5.26 -13.02 15.48
C PHE A 75 -3.76 -12.85 15.70
N GLU A 76 -3.40 -12.44 16.91
CA GLU A 76 -2.03 -12.17 17.32
C GLU A 76 -1.55 -13.23 18.32
N GLY A 77 -0.28 -13.60 18.22
CA GLY A 77 0.33 -14.57 19.13
C GLY A 77 1.63 -15.12 18.58
N PRO A 78 2.36 -15.91 19.40
CA PRO A 78 3.52 -16.64 18.91
C PRO A 78 3.10 -17.64 17.83
N THR A 79 4.03 -17.98 16.94
CA THR A 79 3.77 -18.79 15.75
C THR A 79 3.01 -20.08 16.04
N HIS A 80 3.40 -20.85 17.06
CA HIS A 80 2.71 -22.11 17.41
C HIS A 80 1.23 -21.89 17.74
N LYS A 81 0.87 -20.84 18.50
CA LYS A 81 -0.54 -20.52 18.81
C LYS A 81 -1.31 -20.10 17.57
N CYS A 82 -0.66 -19.39 16.64
CA CYS A 82 -1.30 -19.02 15.38
C CYS A 82 -1.56 -20.24 14.51
N VAL A 83 -0.62 -21.19 14.44
CA VAL A 83 -0.82 -22.45 13.71
C VAL A 83 -1.95 -23.27 14.35
N ASP A 84 -1.98 -23.38 15.66
CA ASP A 84 -3.07 -24.07 16.38
C ASP A 84 -4.43 -23.39 16.15
N TYR A 85 -4.45 -22.06 16.11
CA TYR A 85 -5.66 -21.32 15.74
C TYR A 85 -6.16 -21.71 14.35
N VAL A 86 -5.27 -21.85 13.36
CA VAL A 86 -5.66 -22.33 12.02
C VAL A 86 -6.19 -23.77 12.04
N ARG A 87 -5.60 -24.66 12.84
CA ARG A 87 -6.12 -26.04 13.03
C ARG A 87 -7.54 -26.07 13.59
N MET A 88 -7.88 -25.09 14.43
CA MET A 88 -9.20 -24.96 15.06
C MET A 88 -10.24 -24.25 14.18
N LEU A 89 -9.84 -23.67 13.04
CA LEU A 89 -10.77 -22.99 12.16
C LEU A 89 -11.79 -23.98 11.57
N PRO A 90 -13.06 -23.57 11.45
CA PRO A 90 -14.07 -24.41 10.84
C PRO A 90 -13.74 -24.63 9.37
N THR A 91 -13.90 -25.89 8.93
CA THR A 91 -13.79 -26.30 7.52
C THR A 91 -12.53 -25.80 6.79
N PRO A 92 -11.31 -26.20 7.19
CA PRO A 92 -10.07 -25.80 6.50
C PRO A 92 -10.09 -26.11 4.99
N ASN A 93 -10.79 -27.17 4.59
CA ASN A 93 -10.99 -27.55 3.19
C ASN A 93 -11.75 -26.52 2.35
N SER A 94 -12.40 -25.52 2.95
CA SER A 94 -13.09 -24.43 2.24
C SER A 94 -12.24 -23.16 2.13
N ILE A 95 -10.98 -23.20 2.57
CA ILE A 95 -10.00 -22.16 2.31
C ILE A 95 -9.54 -22.30 0.86
N GLY A 96 -9.85 -21.29 0.05
CA GLY A 96 -9.55 -21.25 -1.38
C GLY A 96 -8.33 -20.41 -1.73
N ALA A 97 -7.85 -19.57 -0.82
CA ALA A 97 -6.60 -18.83 -1.01
C ALA A 97 -5.87 -18.53 0.30
N VAL A 98 -4.54 -18.46 0.22
CA VAL A 98 -3.64 -18.08 1.30
C VAL A 98 -2.70 -17.00 0.79
N PHE A 99 -2.56 -15.92 1.55
CA PHE A 99 -1.61 -14.86 1.29
C PHE A 99 -0.65 -14.77 2.45
N LEU A 100 0.65 -14.82 2.18
CA LEU A 100 1.72 -14.70 3.17
C LEU A 100 2.58 -13.50 2.83
N PHE A 101 2.93 -12.74 3.86
CA PHE A 101 3.72 -11.53 3.77
C PHE A 101 4.82 -11.55 4.82
N PHE A 102 6.04 -11.26 4.38
CA PHE A 102 7.14 -10.96 5.27
C PHE A 102 7.03 -9.52 5.80
N ASN A 103 6.83 -8.56 4.89
CA ASN A 103 6.72 -7.14 5.22
C ASN A 103 5.25 -6.70 5.27
N PRO A 104 4.84 -5.89 6.26
CA PRO A 104 3.49 -5.34 6.33
C PRO A 104 3.15 -4.44 5.14
N GLU A 105 4.13 -3.77 4.53
CA GLU A 105 3.94 -2.94 3.33
C GLU A 105 3.41 -3.73 2.14
N ASP A 106 3.87 -4.98 1.97
CA ASP A 106 3.40 -5.87 0.90
C ASP A 106 1.95 -6.30 1.12
N ALA A 107 1.55 -6.51 2.39
CA ALA A 107 0.17 -6.76 2.76
C ALA A 107 -0.72 -5.53 2.48
N ILE A 108 -0.28 -4.34 2.89
CA ILE A 108 -0.98 -3.07 2.63
C ILE A 108 -1.14 -2.83 1.13
N ASN A 109 -0.08 -3.04 0.33
CA ASN A 109 -0.12 -2.94 -1.13
C ASN A 109 -1.09 -3.93 -1.77
N SER A 110 -1.24 -5.10 -1.17
CA SER A 110 -2.18 -6.12 -1.61
C SER A 110 -3.61 -5.86 -1.11
N GLY A 111 -3.84 -4.74 -0.40
CA GLY A 111 -5.14 -4.34 0.13
C GLY A 111 -5.52 -5.01 1.45
N PHE A 112 -4.60 -5.75 2.08
CA PHE A 112 -4.81 -6.39 3.38
C PHE A 112 -4.29 -5.49 4.49
N TYR A 113 -5.14 -4.57 4.94
CA TYR A 113 -4.87 -3.72 6.07
C TYR A 113 -6.16 -3.28 6.74
N THR A 114 -6.07 -2.93 8.01
CA THR A 114 -7.16 -2.38 8.79
C THR A 114 -6.60 -1.36 9.76
N THR A 115 -7.47 -0.62 10.44
CA THR A 115 -7.07 0.31 11.50
C THR A 115 -7.12 -0.35 12.87
N HIS A 116 -6.37 0.20 13.84
CA HIS A 116 -6.46 -0.18 15.26
C HIS A 116 -7.80 0.22 15.87
N GLU A 117 -8.33 1.36 15.43
CA GLU A 117 -9.59 1.94 15.89
C GLU A 117 -10.48 2.27 14.71
N VAL A 118 -11.74 2.54 14.99
CA VAL A 118 -12.70 3.00 13.99
C VAL A 118 -12.18 4.28 13.34
N ALA A 119 -11.92 4.24 12.04
CA ALA A 119 -11.39 5.39 11.32
C ALA A 119 -12.40 6.54 11.31
N LYS A 120 -11.97 7.72 11.77
CA LYS A 120 -12.78 8.94 11.80
C LYS A 120 -12.26 9.95 10.79
N LYS A 121 -13.17 10.80 10.32
CA LYS A 121 -12.82 11.92 9.44
C LYS A 121 -11.86 12.87 10.16
N ASP A 122 -10.85 13.35 9.44
CA ASP A 122 -9.85 14.31 9.92
C ASP A 122 -9.09 13.80 11.18
N VAL A 123 -8.96 12.48 11.33
CA VAL A 123 -8.20 11.84 12.42
C VAL A 123 -7.30 10.74 11.85
N LEU A 124 -6.00 10.82 12.17
CA LEU A 124 -5.04 9.78 11.84
C LEU A 124 -5.39 8.48 12.57
N SER A 125 -5.65 7.42 11.80
CA SER A 125 -5.98 6.10 12.33
C SER A 125 -4.87 5.12 12.02
N LYS A 126 -4.12 4.67 13.04
CA LYS A 126 -2.96 3.80 12.84
C LYS A 126 -3.37 2.51 12.12
N ILE A 127 -2.62 2.15 11.09
CA ILE A 127 -2.84 0.94 10.30
C ILE A 127 -2.13 -0.25 10.97
N LYS A 128 -2.80 -1.40 10.96
CA LYS A 128 -2.23 -2.73 11.18
C LYS A 128 -2.47 -3.59 9.94
N ALA A 129 -1.53 -4.46 9.63
CA ALA A 129 -1.57 -5.33 8.46
C ALA A 129 -1.10 -6.74 8.86
N PRO A 130 -1.79 -7.80 8.40
CA PRO A 130 -1.48 -9.18 8.77
C PRO A 130 -0.24 -9.72 8.06
N GLN A 131 0.36 -10.75 8.62
CA GLN A 131 1.40 -11.55 7.96
C GLN A 131 0.82 -12.73 7.18
N CYS A 132 -0.35 -13.21 7.57
CA CYS A 132 -1.08 -14.28 6.88
C CYS A 132 -2.56 -13.94 6.75
N VAL A 133 -3.11 -14.17 5.55
CA VAL A 133 -4.54 -14.07 5.27
C VAL A 133 -5.03 -15.38 4.68
N LEU A 134 -5.97 -16.03 5.36
CA LEU A 134 -6.71 -17.17 4.85
C LEU A 134 -8.03 -16.67 4.30
N LYS A 135 -8.33 -17.00 3.04
CA LYS A 135 -9.56 -16.57 2.36
C LYS A 135 -10.39 -17.77 1.96
N TYR A 136 -11.60 -17.83 2.49
CA TYR A 136 -12.56 -18.88 2.22
C TYR A 136 -13.19 -18.73 0.83
N ASP A 137 -13.76 -19.82 0.32
CA ASP A 137 -14.52 -19.89 -0.94
C ASP A 137 -15.70 -18.93 -1.05
N ASP A 138 -16.05 -18.40 0.10
CA ASP A 138 -17.21 -17.63 0.45
C ASP A 138 -16.85 -16.13 0.62
N LEU A 139 -15.55 -15.83 0.46
CA LEU A 139 -14.84 -14.56 0.60
C LEU A 139 -14.69 -14.02 2.02
N THR A 140 -15.14 -14.74 3.04
CA THR A 140 -14.69 -14.42 4.41
C THR A 140 -13.18 -14.63 4.50
N GLU A 141 -12.53 -13.82 5.34
CA GLU A 141 -11.09 -13.86 5.47
C GLU A 141 -10.71 -13.82 6.95
N VAL A 142 -9.75 -14.65 7.32
CA VAL A 142 -9.14 -14.71 8.64
C VAL A 142 -7.73 -14.15 8.54
N TRP A 143 -7.41 -13.18 9.39
CA TRP A 143 -6.16 -12.41 9.35
C TRP A 143 -5.31 -12.74 10.57
N ILE A 144 -4.01 -12.97 10.37
CA ILE A 144 -3.12 -13.54 11.40
C ILE A 144 -1.76 -12.81 11.35
N GLN A 145 -1.21 -12.45 12.52
CA GLN A 145 0.05 -11.69 12.66
C GLN A 145 1.28 -12.56 12.98
N GLY A 146 1.12 -13.86 13.28
CA GLY A 146 2.22 -14.72 13.75
C GLY A 146 2.68 -15.83 12.79
N ILE A 147 2.19 -15.83 11.54
CA ILE A 147 2.57 -16.77 10.48
C ILE A 147 3.07 -15.95 9.30
N THR A 148 4.33 -16.14 8.90
CA THR A 148 5.02 -15.34 7.87
C THR A 148 5.82 -16.22 6.91
N CYS A 149 6.34 -15.66 5.83
CA CYS A 149 7.22 -16.31 4.84
C CYS A 149 8.51 -15.50 4.69
N GLY A 150 9.55 -16.05 4.07
CA GLY A 150 10.86 -15.41 3.93
C GLY A 150 11.76 -15.63 5.15
N TYR A 151 13.07 -15.69 4.91
CA TYR A 151 14.07 -15.97 5.95
C TYR A 151 14.68 -14.68 6.52
N SER A 152 14.61 -14.52 7.85
CA SER A 152 15.24 -13.39 8.58
C SER A 152 16.23 -13.82 9.67
N GLY A 153 16.63 -15.09 9.66
CA GLY A 153 17.48 -15.72 10.69
C GLY A 153 16.78 -16.84 11.45
N THR A 154 15.46 -16.92 11.41
CA THR A 154 14.66 -18.07 11.84
C THR A 154 13.85 -18.58 10.65
N ARG A 155 13.78 -19.90 10.47
CA ARG A 155 13.01 -20.49 9.37
C ARG A 155 11.49 -20.35 9.62
N PRO A 156 10.69 -19.93 8.64
CA PRO A 156 9.22 -19.80 8.74
C PRO A 156 8.49 -21.16 8.78
N ASN A 157 8.88 -22.05 9.68
CA ASN A 157 8.30 -23.41 9.79
C ASN A 157 6.80 -23.37 10.05
N GLY A 158 6.29 -22.39 10.82
CA GLY A 158 4.85 -22.30 11.06
C GLY A 158 4.01 -22.09 9.79
N ALA A 159 4.53 -21.39 8.78
CA ALA A 159 3.84 -21.27 7.49
C ALA A 159 3.94 -22.57 6.69
N TYR A 160 5.11 -23.22 6.71
CA TYR A 160 5.31 -24.52 6.07
C TYR A 160 4.37 -25.59 6.64
N ASP A 161 4.32 -25.73 7.97
CA ASP A 161 3.47 -26.70 8.67
C ASP A 161 1.99 -26.40 8.40
N MET A 162 1.58 -25.13 8.41
CA MET A 162 0.22 -24.74 8.07
C MET A 162 -0.16 -25.15 6.65
N LEU A 163 0.70 -24.87 5.66
CA LEU A 163 0.42 -25.18 4.26
C LEU A 163 0.36 -26.70 4.03
N THR A 164 1.31 -27.45 4.57
CA THR A 164 1.46 -28.90 4.31
C THR A 164 0.52 -29.75 5.16
N GLU A 165 0.53 -29.57 6.49
CA GLU A 165 -0.20 -30.44 7.43
C GLU A 165 -1.69 -30.10 7.53
N ILE A 166 -2.06 -28.83 7.33
CA ILE A 166 -3.45 -28.37 7.52
C ILE A 166 -4.16 -28.18 6.19
N LEU A 167 -3.49 -27.58 5.20
CA LEU A 167 -4.11 -27.20 3.92
C LEU A 167 -3.80 -28.17 2.78
N GLY A 168 -2.89 -29.13 2.98
CA GLY A 168 -2.56 -30.17 2.01
C GLY A 168 -1.85 -29.64 0.76
N VAL A 169 -1.09 -28.54 0.89
CA VAL A 169 -0.16 -28.09 -0.16
C VAL A 169 0.99 -29.09 -0.24
N ALA A 170 1.45 -29.39 -1.46
CA ALA A 170 2.56 -30.32 -1.65
C ALA A 170 3.85 -29.76 -0.99
N PRO A 171 4.67 -30.60 -0.32
CA PRO A 171 5.87 -30.14 0.39
C PRO A 171 6.83 -29.29 -0.45
N ASP A 172 7.07 -29.71 -1.69
CA ASP A 172 7.92 -29.02 -2.66
C ASP A 172 7.38 -27.64 -3.05
N GLU A 173 6.06 -27.50 -3.21
CA GLU A 173 5.44 -26.19 -3.43
C GLU A 173 5.52 -25.31 -2.18
N ALA A 174 5.34 -25.89 -0.99
CA ALA A 174 5.36 -25.17 0.28
C ALA A 174 6.75 -24.64 0.66
N GLU A 175 7.84 -25.23 0.16
CA GLU A 175 9.22 -24.76 0.42
C GLU A 175 9.47 -23.31 -0.04
N ALA A 176 8.63 -22.78 -0.93
CA ALA A 176 8.67 -21.38 -1.35
C ALA A 176 8.59 -20.40 -0.16
N VAL A 177 8.02 -20.82 0.98
CA VAL A 177 7.99 -20.00 2.22
C VAL A 177 9.38 -19.68 2.75
N TYR A 178 10.42 -20.43 2.40
CA TYR A 178 11.76 -20.18 2.91
C TYR A 178 12.53 -19.14 2.09
N THR A 179 12.16 -18.91 0.83
CA THR A 179 12.91 -18.08 -0.11
C THR A 179 12.25 -16.73 -0.37
N HIS A 180 10.93 -16.71 -0.52
CA HIS A 180 10.22 -15.53 -1.00
C HIS A 180 9.57 -14.72 0.12
N LYS A 181 9.54 -13.40 -0.04
CA LYS A 181 9.01 -12.46 0.97
C LYS A 181 7.50 -12.20 0.80
N LYS A 182 6.91 -12.62 -0.32
CA LYS A 182 5.47 -12.55 -0.58
C LYS A 182 5.02 -13.78 -1.35
N LEU A 183 4.01 -14.47 -0.82
CA LEU A 183 3.45 -15.67 -1.43
C LEU A 183 1.94 -15.60 -1.52
N ARG A 184 1.41 -16.16 -2.59
CA ARG A 184 -0.01 -16.35 -2.81
C ARG A 184 -0.26 -17.78 -3.29
N TYR A 185 -0.99 -18.54 -2.49
CA TYR A 185 -1.51 -19.85 -2.87
C TYR A 185 -2.99 -19.71 -3.21
N ILE A 186 -3.40 -20.19 -4.37
CA ILE A 186 -4.81 -20.24 -4.79
C ILE A 186 -5.16 -21.69 -5.08
N ARG A 187 -6.25 -22.17 -4.51
CA ARG A 187 -6.78 -23.50 -4.79
C ARG A 187 -7.53 -23.48 -6.12
N ASP A 188 -7.10 -24.34 -7.03
CA ASP A 188 -7.75 -24.61 -8.31
C ASP A 188 -8.16 -26.10 -8.40
N PHE A 189 -8.82 -26.51 -9.49
CA PHE A 189 -9.33 -27.87 -9.67
C PHE A 189 -8.25 -28.96 -9.60
N SER A 190 -7.00 -28.63 -9.94
CA SER A 190 -5.86 -29.56 -9.94
C SER A 190 -5.07 -29.59 -8.63
N GLY A 191 -5.41 -28.74 -7.65
CA GLY A 191 -4.62 -28.58 -6.42
C GLY A 191 -4.33 -27.11 -6.11
N TRP A 192 -3.23 -26.86 -5.40
CA TRP A 192 -2.80 -25.50 -5.09
C TRP A 192 -1.92 -24.95 -6.20
N ILE A 193 -2.01 -23.64 -6.44
CA ILE A 193 -1.14 -22.92 -7.36
C ILE A 193 -0.44 -21.83 -6.57
N CYS A 194 0.88 -21.87 -6.54
CA CYS A 194 1.72 -20.88 -5.88
C CYS A 194 2.16 -19.78 -6.86
N SER A 195 2.04 -18.54 -6.42
CA SER A 195 2.64 -17.36 -7.04
C SER A 195 3.54 -16.72 -6.01
N ALA A 196 4.82 -16.54 -6.37
CA ALA A 196 5.84 -16.00 -5.48
C ALA A 196 6.42 -14.70 -6.01
N ASP A 197 6.76 -13.81 -5.08
CA ASP A 197 7.41 -12.52 -5.33
C ASP A 197 8.37 -12.24 -4.17
N ASP A 198 9.54 -11.68 -4.45
CA ASP A 198 10.52 -11.29 -3.43
C ASP A 198 10.11 -10.00 -2.70
N GLY A 199 8.94 -9.46 -3.01
CA GLY A 199 8.39 -8.26 -2.38
C GLY A 199 9.11 -7.01 -2.89
N LEU A 200 8.52 -5.85 -2.61
CA LEU A 200 9.10 -4.57 -3.04
C LEU A 200 10.02 -3.95 -1.98
N TYR A 201 10.04 -4.52 -0.77
CA TYR A 201 10.63 -3.87 0.39
C TYR A 201 11.73 -4.73 1.03
N PRO A 202 12.85 -4.10 1.42
CA PRO A 202 13.84 -4.76 2.26
C PRO A 202 13.22 -5.16 3.59
N SER A 203 13.68 -6.28 4.15
CA SER A 203 13.39 -6.74 5.50
C SER A 203 13.82 -5.72 6.54
N GLU A 204 13.26 -5.74 7.75
CA GLU A 204 13.71 -4.87 8.86
C GLU A 204 15.24 -4.90 9.07
N ARG A 205 15.87 -6.06 8.92
CA ARG A 205 17.32 -6.20 9.04
C ARG A 205 18.07 -5.54 7.88
N GLU A 206 17.54 -5.62 6.66
CA GLU A 206 18.07 -4.91 5.49
C GLU A 206 17.72 -3.41 5.52
N LYS A 207 16.63 -3.01 6.20
CA LYS A 207 16.23 -1.61 6.44
C LYS A 207 17.17 -0.93 7.42
N ILE A 208 17.67 -1.63 8.45
CA ILE A 208 18.67 -1.09 9.40
C ILE A 208 19.95 -0.61 8.68
N ASP A 209 20.29 -1.21 7.53
CA ASP A 209 21.44 -0.80 6.72
C ASP A 209 21.12 0.36 5.73
N GLN A 210 19.84 0.71 5.54
CA GLN A 210 19.37 1.64 4.49
C GLN A 210 18.57 2.85 5.01
N ILE A 211 17.98 2.78 6.20
CA ILE A 211 17.25 3.86 6.86
C ILE A 211 18.20 4.52 7.87
N PRO A 212 18.25 5.86 7.94
CA PRO A 212 18.96 6.55 9.02
C PRO A 212 18.52 5.99 10.37
N LEU A 213 19.47 5.64 11.24
CA LEU A 213 19.24 4.85 12.47
C LEU A 213 18.22 5.47 13.46
N GLY A 214 17.75 6.69 13.23
CA GLY A 214 16.81 7.40 14.08
C GLY A 214 15.36 7.46 13.59
N ASP A 215 15.00 6.91 12.43
CA ASP A 215 13.63 7.01 11.90
C ASP A 215 12.97 5.65 11.61
N GLN A 216 11.65 5.59 11.81
CA GLN A 216 10.79 4.50 11.35
C GLN A 216 9.58 5.03 10.58
N ALA A 217 9.12 4.26 9.59
CA ALA A 217 7.88 4.54 8.87
C ALA A 217 6.69 3.99 9.66
N ALA A 218 5.76 4.87 10.03
CA ALA A 218 4.50 4.48 10.66
C ALA A 218 3.33 4.73 9.70
N TYR A 219 2.53 3.69 9.46
CA TYR A 219 1.44 3.73 8.48
C TYR A 219 0.12 4.09 9.15
N TYR A 220 -0.61 5.03 8.55
CA TYR A 220 -1.90 5.53 9.02
C TYR A 220 -2.88 5.63 7.87
N LEU A 221 -4.16 5.58 8.21
CA LEU A 221 -5.26 5.94 7.33
C LEU A 221 -5.75 7.33 7.73
N PHE A 222 -5.86 8.22 6.75
CA PHE A 222 -6.38 9.57 6.95
C PHE A 222 -7.31 9.94 5.78
N ASN A 223 -8.58 10.21 6.08
CA ASN A 223 -9.59 10.57 5.07
C ASN A 223 -9.63 9.65 3.83
N GLY A 224 -9.39 8.35 4.04
CA GLY A 224 -9.36 7.33 2.98
C GLY A 224 -8.02 7.21 2.24
N SER A 225 -7.03 8.05 2.53
CA SER A 225 -5.66 7.93 2.02
C SER A 225 -4.77 7.16 3.00
N ILE A 226 -3.87 6.35 2.46
CA ILE A 226 -2.80 5.74 3.24
C ILE A 226 -1.66 6.74 3.32
N THR A 227 -1.26 7.03 4.56
CA THR A 227 -0.28 8.02 4.90
C THR A 227 0.87 7.36 5.65
N VAL A 228 2.09 7.71 5.28
CA VAL A 228 3.32 7.34 5.99
C VAL A 228 3.77 8.52 6.81
N LEU A 229 3.83 8.35 8.13
CA LEU A 229 4.41 9.33 9.04
C LEU A 229 5.86 8.95 9.33
N ARG A 230 6.71 9.97 9.45
CA ARG A 230 8.04 9.83 10.06
C ARG A 230 7.87 9.68 11.57
N ASP A 231 8.25 8.53 12.12
CA ASP A 231 8.32 8.30 13.55
C ASP A 231 9.77 8.32 14.01
N HIS A 232 10.05 9.06 15.08
CA HIS A 232 11.42 9.27 15.54
C HIS A 232 11.76 8.26 16.62
N VAL A 233 12.77 7.45 16.35
CA VAL A 233 13.24 6.38 17.21
C VAL A 233 14.61 6.76 17.76
N GLN A 234 14.75 6.76 19.09
CA GLN A 234 16.00 7.10 19.80
C GLN A 234 16.41 8.58 19.66
N VAL A 235 17.68 8.93 19.86
CA VAL A 235 18.20 10.32 19.79
C VAL A 235 18.79 10.66 18.41
N ARG A 236 19.02 9.63 17.57
CA ARG A 236 19.73 9.76 16.30
C ARG A 236 18.95 10.55 15.23
N TRP A 237 17.62 10.65 15.36
CA TRP A 237 16.77 11.42 14.45
C TRP A 237 17.14 12.90 14.34
N LEU A 238 17.80 13.46 15.37
CA LEU A 238 18.30 14.84 15.36
C LEU A 238 19.32 15.09 14.24
N TYR A 239 19.90 14.03 13.68
CA TYR A 239 20.89 14.08 12.60
C TYR A 239 20.33 13.58 11.26
N ASP A 240 19.07 13.16 11.22
CA ASP A 240 18.50 12.44 10.07
C ASP A 240 17.85 13.41 9.07
N ASP A 241 18.19 13.25 7.80
CA ASP A 241 17.69 14.04 6.67
C ASP A 241 16.26 13.62 6.30
N ALA A 242 15.29 14.52 6.48
CA ALA A 242 13.89 14.30 6.12
C ALA A 242 13.73 13.91 4.63
N ALA A 243 14.60 14.39 3.74
CA ALA A 243 14.56 14.03 2.34
C ALA A 243 15.01 12.58 2.09
N GLN A 244 15.97 12.06 2.87
CA GLN A 244 16.32 10.64 2.83
C GLN A 244 15.16 9.77 3.30
N PHE A 245 14.44 10.19 4.35
CA PHE A 245 13.23 9.50 4.77
C PHE A 245 12.22 9.44 3.61
N VAL A 246 11.87 10.56 2.99
CA VAL A 246 10.93 10.56 1.85
C VAL A 246 11.42 9.67 0.70
N LYS A 247 12.71 9.71 0.35
CA LYS A 247 13.31 8.86 -0.68
C LYS A 247 13.10 7.38 -0.40
N SER A 248 13.26 6.94 0.85
CA SER A 248 13.02 5.55 1.24
C SER A 248 11.55 5.13 1.10
N GLN A 249 10.62 6.09 1.13
CA GLN A 249 9.17 5.83 1.01
C GLN A 249 8.65 5.91 -0.43
N LEU A 250 9.46 6.30 -1.41
CA LEU A 250 9.00 6.48 -2.80
C LEU A 250 8.53 5.18 -3.47
N SER A 251 9.09 4.03 -3.11
CA SER A 251 8.62 2.73 -3.60
C SER A 251 7.21 2.38 -3.09
N PHE A 252 6.79 2.97 -1.98
CA PHE A 252 5.46 2.79 -1.39
C PHE A 252 4.48 3.89 -1.81
N VAL A 253 4.90 5.15 -1.81
CA VAL A 253 4.04 6.31 -2.13
C VAL A 253 3.95 6.56 -3.63
N GLY A 254 4.93 6.11 -4.40
CA GLY A 254 5.08 6.40 -5.82
C GLY A 254 5.75 7.76 -6.07
N THR A 255 5.85 8.13 -7.35
CA THR A 255 6.44 9.42 -7.75
C THR A 255 5.67 10.58 -7.12
N PRO A 256 6.36 11.55 -6.48
CA PRO A 256 5.72 12.74 -5.95
C PRO A 256 4.96 13.51 -7.03
N SER A 257 3.74 13.94 -6.70
CA SER A 257 2.82 14.65 -7.60
C SER A 257 2.47 16.05 -7.10
N SER A 258 2.47 16.24 -5.78
CA SER A 258 2.29 17.56 -5.15
C SER A 258 2.92 17.60 -3.77
N VAL A 259 3.26 18.80 -3.31
CA VAL A 259 3.66 19.08 -1.93
C VAL A 259 2.72 20.13 -1.36
N THR A 260 2.27 19.93 -0.13
CA THR A 260 1.45 20.87 0.63
C THR A 260 2.22 21.27 1.87
N LEU A 261 2.32 22.59 2.08
CA LEU A 261 2.85 23.17 3.29
C LEU A 261 1.67 23.72 4.09
N MET A 262 1.70 23.63 5.42
CA MET A 262 0.63 24.11 6.29
C MET A 262 1.22 24.85 7.47
N ASP A 263 0.51 25.88 7.91
CA ASP A 263 0.76 26.51 9.21
C ASP A 263 0.24 25.63 10.34
N ARG A 264 0.62 25.97 11.57
CA ARG A 264 0.28 25.17 12.76
C ARG A 264 -1.23 25.10 13.00
N GLU A 265 -1.94 26.22 12.85
CA GLU A 265 -3.39 26.30 13.07
C GLU A 265 -4.15 25.45 12.06
N THR A 266 -3.74 25.49 10.80
CA THR A 266 -4.28 24.67 9.72
C THR A 266 -4.07 23.19 10.02
N CYS A 267 -2.90 22.77 10.49
CA CYS A 267 -2.67 21.39 10.89
C CYS A 267 -3.65 20.92 11.95
N TYR A 268 -3.89 21.71 12.99
CA TYR A 268 -4.88 21.37 14.02
C TYR A 268 -6.30 21.33 13.48
N ARG A 269 -6.71 22.36 12.72
CA ARG A 269 -8.06 22.45 12.13
C ARG A 269 -8.38 21.30 11.19
N THR A 270 -7.37 20.78 10.52
CA THR A 270 -7.52 19.74 9.49
C THR A 270 -7.07 18.35 9.95
N GLY A 271 -6.62 18.18 11.20
CA GLY A 271 -6.26 16.87 11.74
C GLY A 271 -4.86 16.35 11.40
N HIS A 272 -3.95 17.21 10.93
CA HIS A 272 -2.56 16.86 10.59
C HIS A 272 -1.63 16.88 11.82
N PHE A 273 -2.03 16.18 12.88
CA PHE A 273 -1.27 16.07 14.11
C PHE A 273 -1.60 14.77 14.86
N ILE A 274 -0.70 14.36 15.76
CA ILE A 274 -0.94 13.33 16.77
C ILE A 274 -0.84 13.98 18.14
N ALA A 275 -1.93 13.89 18.91
CA ALA A 275 -1.95 14.37 20.28
C ALA A 275 -1.09 13.47 21.18
N SER A 276 -0.30 14.07 22.06
CA SER A 276 0.54 13.33 23.02
C SER A 276 0.67 14.12 24.32
N THR A 277 0.85 13.40 25.43
CA THR A 277 1.09 14.01 26.75
C THR A 277 2.40 14.78 26.83
N ALA A 278 3.35 14.52 25.92
CA ALA A 278 4.62 15.22 25.83
C ALA A 278 4.57 16.47 24.90
N GLY A 279 3.41 16.75 24.32
CA GLY A 279 3.22 17.78 23.29
C GLY A 279 2.82 17.16 21.96
N ASP A 280 1.93 17.84 21.24
CA ASP A 280 1.42 17.35 19.97
C ASP A 280 2.53 17.29 18.91
N LYS A 281 2.55 16.18 18.17
CA LYS A 281 3.40 16.03 16.99
C LYS A 281 2.63 16.52 15.76
N ILE A 282 3.14 17.55 15.11
CA ILE A 282 2.44 18.26 14.02
C ILE A 282 3.15 17.99 12.69
N TYR A 283 2.38 17.84 11.62
CA TYR A 283 2.89 17.49 10.29
C TYR A 283 2.56 18.57 9.26
N PRO A 284 3.35 19.65 9.18
CA PRO A 284 3.08 20.77 8.27
C PRO A 284 3.48 20.50 6.82
N VAL A 285 4.30 19.47 6.54
CA VAL A 285 4.76 19.17 5.17
C VAL A 285 4.20 17.83 4.71
N ILE A 286 3.39 17.87 3.65
CA ILE A 286 2.72 16.70 3.07
C ILE A 286 3.21 16.50 1.64
N ILE A 287 3.74 15.34 1.34
CA ILE A 287 4.15 14.94 -0.01
C ILE A 287 3.18 13.88 -0.51
N LYS A 288 2.43 14.20 -1.56
CA LYS A 288 1.45 13.30 -2.16
C LYS A 288 2.01 12.65 -3.42
N GLY A 289 2.01 11.33 -3.45
CA GLY A 289 2.39 10.56 -4.63
C GLY A 289 1.25 10.42 -5.64
N VAL A 290 1.60 10.06 -6.88
CA VAL A 290 0.63 9.75 -7.95
C VAL A 290 -0.33 8.60 -7.61
N SER A 291 0.04 7.74 -6.65
CA SER A 291 -0.83 6.67 -6.13
C SER A 291 -1.98 7.19 -5.27
N GLY A 292 -1.96 8.48 -4.91
CA GLY A 292 -2.87 9.09 -3.94
C GLY A 292 -2.38 9.02 -2.49
N ARG A 293 -1.36 8.19 -2.20
CA ARG A 293 -0.73 8.04 -0.88
C ARG A 293 0.13 9.25 -0.52
N GLU A 294 0.38 9.40 0.77
CA GLU A 294 1.04 10.60 1.31
C GLU A 294 2.20 10.25 2.24
N VAL A 295 3.23 11.09 2.27
CA VAL A 295 4.28 11.13 3.30
C VAL A 295 4.14 12.42 4.06
N TRP A 296 4.06 12.34 5.37
CA TRP A 296 3.91 13.51 6.24
C TRP A 296 5.16 13.70 7.08
N LEU A 297 5.66 14.92 7.10
CA LEU A 297 6.91 15.28 7.77
C LEU A 297 6.64 16.35 8.83
N ASP A 298 7.24 16.13 9.98
CA ASP A 298 7.28 16.99 11.15
C ASP A 298 8.45 17.97 11.09
N ILE A 299 8.59 18.64 9.94
CA ILE A 299 9.60 19.68 9.74
C ILE A 299 9.04 21.00 10.28
N ASP A 300 9.82 21.73 11.08
CA ASP A 300 9.43 23.06 11.56
C ASP A 300 9.36 24.07 10.39
N VAL A 301 8.13 24.40 9.97
CA VAL A 301 7.88 25.45 8.97
C VAL A 301 7.56 26.74 9.70
N LYS A 302 8.51 27.68 9.69
CA LYS A 302 8.42 28.93 10.45
C LYS A 302 7.57 29.95 9.70
N GLU A 303 6.42 30.29 10.28
CA GLU A 303 5.42 31.19 9.69
C GLU A 303 5.97 32.62 9.45
N SER A 304 6.91 33.07 10.26
CA SER A 304 7.49 34.41 10.19
C SER A 304 8.70 34.52 9.24
N ILE A 305 9.13 33.42 8.61
CA ILE A 305 10.33 33.36 7.76
C ILE A 305 9.91 33.02 6.34
N ALA A 306 10.43 33.77 5.36
CA ALA A 306 10.18 33.47 3.94
C ALA A 306 10.71 32.08 3.57
N LEU A 307 10.01 31.36 2.68
CA LEU A 307 10.36 29.97 2.35
C LEU A 307 11.81 29.82 1.86
N LYS A 308 12.31 30.79 1.07
CA LYS A 308 13.69 30.80 0.56
C LYS A 308 14.75 30.79 1.67
N ASP A 309 14.41 31.30 2.84
CA ASP A 309 15.29 31.41 4.00
C ASP A 309 15.13 30.21 4.96
N GLN A 310 14.24 29.26 4.63
CA GLN A 310 14.03 28.00 5.35
C GLN A 310 14.74 26.83 4.65
N GLN A 311 16.07 26.76 4.80
CA GLN A 311 16.94 25.85 4.05
C GLN A 311 16.49 24.39 4.07
N THR A 312 16.06 23.86 5.22
CA THR A 312 15.59 22.45 5.34
C THR A 312 14.42 22.13 4.41
N VAL A 313 13.46 23.06 4.29
CA VAL A 313 12.30 22.88 3.41
C VAL A 313 12.71 23.05 1.96
N MET A 314 13.59 24.01 1.66
CA MET A 314 14.10 24.23 0.30
C MET A 314 14.95 23.07 -0.20
N ASP A 315 15.79 22.48 0.64
CA ASP A 315 16.60 21.30 0.32
C ASP A 315 15.71 20.09 0.01
N LEU A 316 14.67 19.87 0.82
CA LEU A 316 13.67 18.84 0.58
C LEU A 316 13.02 19.04 -0.80
N LEU A 317 12.54 20.24 -1.09
CA LEU A 317 11.86 20.57 -2.36
C LEU A 317 12.79 20.40 -3.56
N ALA A 318 14.04 20.87 -3.45
CA ALA A 318 15.06 20.74 -4.48
C ALA A 318 15.39 19.28 -4.80
N GLN A 319 15.44 18.40 -3.78
CA GLN A 319 15.71 16.97 -3.97
C GLN A 319 14.63 16.24 -4.77
N PHE A 320 13.40 16.76 -4.83
CA PHE A 320 12.30 16.20 -5.62
C PHE A 320 12.08 16.94 -6.95
N ASP A 321 13.03 17.79 -7.36
CA ASP A 321 12.94 18.68 -8.54
C ASP A 321 11.64 19.52 -8.55
N ILE A 322 11.13 19.83 -7.37
CA ILE A 322 9.96 20.69 -7.18
C ILE A 322 10.47 22.13 -7.23
N ARG A 323 10.43 22.71 -8.43
CA ARG A 323 10.88 24.08 -8.67
C ARG A 323 9.70 25.03 -8.66
N PHE A 324 9.84 26.07 -7.85
CA PHE A 324 8.95 27.22 -7.88
C PHE A 324 9.41 28.16 -9.00
N PRO A 325 8.49 28.86 -9.69
CA PRO A 325 8.86 29.94 -10.59
C PRO A 325 9.72 30.97 -9.84
N GLU A 326 10.79 31.49 -10.47
CA GLU A 326 11.78 32.40 -9.85
C GLU A 326 11.14 33.59 -9.09
N ASN A 327 9.99 34.08 -9.58
CA ASN A 327 9.28 35.22 -8.99
C ASN A 327 8.37 34.87 -7.79
N GLU A 328 8.12 33.59 -7.51
CA GLU A 328 7.31 33.13 -6.36
C GLU A 328 8.19 32.83 -5.13
N VAL A 329 9.43 32.39 -5.33
CA VAL A 329 10.42 32.15 -4.26
C VAL A 329 10.78 33.45 -3.52
N GLU A 330 10.78 34.58 -4.23
CA GLU A 330 11.13 35.91 -3.69
C GLU A 330 10.03 36.54 -2.81
N LYS A 331 8.77 36.06 -2.87
CA LYS A 331 7.60 36.66 -2.19
C LYS A 331 6.83 35.73 -1.24
N LEU A 332 7.26 34.49 -0.94
CA LEU A 332 6.41 33.49 -0.27
C LEU A 332 5.98 33.81 1.19
N PRO A 333 4.65 33.87 1.48
CA PRO A 333 4.13 34.45 2.74
C PRO A 333 3.66 33.54 3.89
N ALA A 334 3.42 34.26 4.99
CA ALA A 334 2.95 34.00 6.37
C ALA A 334 1.76 33.05 6.68
N PHE A 335 1.29 32.18 5.78
CA PHE A 335 0.63 30.89 6.11
C PHE A 335 0.20 30.14 4.82
N LEU A 336 1.05 30.24 3.79
CA LEU A 336 0.96 29.78 2.39
C LEU A 336 0.86 30.92 1.38
N ALA A 337 0.25 32.03 1.80
CA ALA A 337 -0.65 32.88 1.00
C ALA A 337 -1.89 32.21 0.39
N GLN A 338 -2.24 31.01 0.90
CA GLN A 338 -3.46 30.23 0.69
C GLN A 338 -3.58 29.49 -0.66
N PHE A 339 -3.08 28.24 -0.71
CA PHE A 339 -3.43 27.17 -1.65
C PHE A 339 -3.29 27.48 -3.16
N PHE A 340 -2.09 27.30 -3.74
CA PHE A 340 -1.92 27.32 -5.21
C PHE A 340 -2.68 26.17 -5.90
N LYS A 341 -3.77 26.52 -6.59
CA LYS A 341 -4.43 25.72 -7.64
C LYS A 341 -3.74 25.96 -8.98
N LYS A 342 -2.77 25.13 -9.37
CA LYS A 342 -2.38 24.87 -10.77
C LYS A 342 -1.51 23.60 -10.86
N PRO A 343 -1.62 22.80 -11.93
CA PRO A 343 -0.93 21.52 -12.05
C PRO A 343 0.60 21.71 -12.07
N VAL A 344 1.30 20.91 -11.26
CA VAL A 344 2.76 20.78 -11.32
C VAL A 344 3.09 20.07 -12.63
N TYR A 345 3.75 20.78 -13.55
CA TYR A 345 4.18 20.20 -14.82
C TYR A 345 5.50 19.45 -14.61
N LEU A 346 5.42 18.12 -14.55
CA LEU A 346 6.58 17.25 -14.75
C LEU A 346 7.02 17.39 -16.22
N LYS A 347 8.21 17.95 -16.45
CA LYS A 347 8.76 18.06 -17.81
C LYS A 347 9.05 16.65 -18.32
N LYS A 348 8.36 16.21 -19.39
CA LYS A 348 8.69 14.95 -20.08
C LYS A 348 10.14 15.01 -20.55
N PHE A 349 10.94 14.02 -20.17
CA PHE A 349 12.28 13.82 -20.66
C PHE A 349 12.27 13.63 -22.19
N ASN A 350 12.73 14.62 -22.94
CA ASN A 350 13.26 14.38 -24.28
C ASN A 350 14.69 13.86 -24.10
N ARG A 351 14.90 12.59 -24.45
CA ARG A 351 16.25 12.06 -24.71
C ARG A 351 16.85 12.87 -25.88
N GLN A 352 17.63 13.90 -25.59
CA GLN A 352 18.47 14.51 -26.61
C GLN A 352 19.61 13.55 -26.93
N LYS A 353 19.68 13.19 -28.22
CA LYS A 353 20.85 12.61 -28.89
C LYS A 353 22.07 13.46 -28.55
N SER A 354 23.02 12.86 -27.85
CA SER A 354 24.40 13.34 -27.84
C SER A 354 25.00 13.10 -29.22
N MET A 355 25.20 14.20 -29.96
CA MET A 355 26.16 14.25 -31.04
C MET A 355 27.57 14.16 -30.44
N ARG A 356 28.40 13.24 -30.93
CA ARG A 356 29.85 13.38 -30.90
C ARG A 356 30.31 13.87 -32.27
N ASN A 357 30.84 15.09 -32.30
CA ASN A 357 31.61 15.66 -33.39
C ASN A 357 33.10 15.30 -33.23
N GLY A 358 33.80 15.28 -34.37
CA GLY A 358 35.26 15.25 -34.52
C GLY A 358 35.71 14.00 -35.31
N GLY A 359 36.05 14.01 -36.59
CA GLY A 359 36.48 15.08 -37.49
C GLY A 359 38.00 15.25 -37.43
N VAL A 360 38.75 14.67 -38.37
CA VAL A 360 39.96 15.23 -39.02
C VAL A 360 40.16 14.50 -40.36
N SER A 361 40.35 15.28 -41.42
CA SER A 361 40.80 14.87 -42.75
C SER A 361 42.33 14.81 -42.81
N ILE A 362 42.86 13.73 -43.37
CA ILE A 362 43.89 13.58 -44.43
C ILE A 362 44.28 12.10 -44.45
#